data_AF-A0A3D2WEH6-F1
#
_entry.id   AF-A0A3D2WEH6-F1
#
_cell.length_a   1.000
_cell.length_b   1.000
_cell.length_c   1.000
_cell.angle_alpha   90.00
_cell.angle_beta   90.00
_cell.angle_gamma   90.00
#
_symmetry.space_group_name_H-M   'P 1'
#
loop_
_entity.id
_entity.type
_entity.pdbx_description
1 polymer ?
#
loop_
_entity_poly.entity_id
_entity_poly.type
_entity_poly.pdbx_seq_one_letter_code
_entity_poly.pdbx_strand_id
1 'polypeptide(L)'
;LSPVGPIRIDLGYRFREGEPLAVVTSQLEVFNPNVHEESERIRIDGNVIPYVRTNELAALKTSRLFGEASPLSLQRFQLHISIGQAF
;
A
#
# COMPACT_ATOMS: atom_id res chain seq x y z
N LEU A 1 -13.81 -24.27 -41.41
CA LEU A 1 -13.14 -24.58 -40.14
C LEU A 1 -12.61 -23.27 -39.58
N SER A 2 -13.19 -22.75 -38.49
CA SER A 2 -12.65 -21.56 -37.83
C SER A 2 -11.35 -21.97 -37.12
N PRO A 3 -10.19 -21.33 -37.40
CA PRO A 3 -8.90 -21.70 -36.81
C PRO A 3 -8.75 -21.23 -35.34
N VAL A 4 -9.78 -20.61 -34.79
CA VAL A 4 -9.82 -20.03 -33.45
C VAL A 4 -10.89 -20.78 -32.65
N GLY A 5 -10.47 -21.44 -31.56
CA GLY A 5 -11.37 -22.09 -30.63
C GLY A 5 -12.12 -21.08 -29.74
N PRO A 6 -12.80 -21.53 -28.67
CA PRO A 6 -13.70 -20.67 -27.91
C PRO A 6 -12.96 -19.46 -27.31
N ILE A 7 -13.50 -18.26 -27.54
CA ILE A 7 -13.02 -17.02 -26.92
C ILE A 7 -13.78 -16.81 -25.62
N ARG A 8 -13.06 -16.59 -24.52
CA ARG A 8 -13.63 -16.22 -23.22
C ARG A 8 -13.14 -14.84 -22.82
N ILE A 9 -14.09 -14.01 -22.40
CA ILE A 9 -13.86 -12.65 -21.90
C ILE A 9 -14.42 -12.60 -20.48
N ASP A 10 -13.55 -12.35 -19.50
CA ASP A 10 -13.94 -12.14 -18.10
C ASP A 10 -13.76 -10.64 -17.76
N LEU A 11 -14.80 -10.05 -17.16
CA LEU A 11 -14.80 -8.68 -16.67
C LEU A 11 -15.01 -8.68 -15.15
N GLY A 12 -14.05 -8.14 -14.43
CA GLY A 12 -14.12 -7.94 -12.98
C GLY A 12 -14.15 -6.46 -12.62
N TYR A 13 -14.95 -6.10 -11.62
CA TYR A 13 -14.89 -4.78 -10.99
C TYR A 13 -14.85 -4.91 -9.47
N ARG A 14 -13.88 -4.27 -8.83
CA ARG A 14 -13.79 -4.21 -7.37
C ARG A 14 -14.68 -3.08 -6.85
N PHE A 15 -15.84 -3.42 -6.29
CA PHE A 15 -16.79 -2.45 -5.73
C PHE A 15 -16.39 -1.87 -4.38
N ARG A 16 -15.51 -2.54 -3.63
CA ARG A 16 -15.05 -2.04 -2.33
C ARG A 16 -14.24 -0.77 -2.54
N GLU A 17 -14.73 0.31 -1.95
CA GLU A 17 -14.08 1.61 -1.92
C GLU A 17 -12.89 1.63 -0.95
N GLY A 18 -12.09 2.70 -1.02
CA GLY A 18 -11.05 2.94 -0.04
C GLY A 18 -11.63 3.18 1.35
N GLU A 19 -10.92 2.71 2.37
CA GLU A 19 -11.34 2.82 3.76
C GLU A 19 -10.32 3.67 4.54
N PRO A 20 -10.76 4.60 5.40
CA PRO A 20 -9.85 5.32 6.28
C PRO A 20 -9.34 4.36 7.36
N LEU A 21 -8.08 3.97 7.28
CA LEU A 21 -7.44 3.06 8.24
C LEU A 21 -6.53 3.82 9.20
N ALA A 22 -6.50 3.37 10.46
CA ALA A 22 -5.50 3.83 11.42
C ALA A 22 -4.12 3.31 11.00
N VAL A 23 -3.12 4.19 10.98
CA VAL A 23 -1.74 3.82 10.66
C VAL A 23 -1.02 3.56 11.97
N VAL A 24 -0.54 2.33 12.14
CA VAL A 24 0.31 1.93 13.25
C VAL A 24 1.76 2.01 12.80
N THR A 25 2.58 2.74 13.54
CA THR A 25 4.00 2.95 13.26
C THR A 25 4.81 2.82 14.55
N SER A 26 6.11 2.54 14.45
CA SER A 26 7.01 2.73 15.57
C SER A 26 6.92 4.17 16.07
N GLN A 27 6.84 4.34 17.39
CA GLN A 27 6.90 5.65 18.02
C GLN A 27 8.28 6.26 17.84
N LEU A 28 8.31 7.59 17.86
CA LEU A 28 9.54 8.37 17.75
C LEU A 28 9.81 9.06 19.08
N GLU A 29 11.07 9.12 19.46
CA GLU A 29 11.55 9.88 20.62
C GLU A 29 12.68 10.81 20.22
N VAL A 30 12.84 11.89 20.98
CA VAL A 30 13.95 12.83 20.79
C VAL A 30 15.25 12.10 21.13
N PHE A 31 16.25 12.26 20.27
CA PHE A 31 17.57 11.69 20.50
C PHE A 31 18.20 12.23 21.78
N ASN A 32 18.71 11.32 22.63
CA ASN A 32 19.41 11.64 23.86
C ASN A 32 20.78 10.94 23.84
N PRO A 33 21.90 11.66 23.76
CA PRO A 33 23.24 11.06 23.64
C PRO A 33 23.69 10.27 24.88
N ASN A 34 23.00 10.43 26.01
CA ASN A 34 23.29 9.66 27.23
C ASN A 34 22.64 8.27 27.24
N VAL A 35 21.67 8.03 26.34
CA VAL A 35 20.84 6.81 26.33
C VAL A 35 20.91 6.11 24.97
N HIS A 36 21.01 6.88 23.88
CA HIS A 36 20.95 6.38 22.52
C HIS A 36 22.32 6.46 21.83
N GLU A 37 22.60 5.50 20.95
CA GLU A 37 23.74 5.53 20.06
C GLU A 37 23.47 6.42 18.85
N GLU A 38 24.52 7.06 18.31
CA GLU A 38 24.42 7.89 17.11
C GLU A 38 23.95 7.09 15.87
N SER A 39 24.19 5.78 15.89
CA SER A 39 23.74 4.82 14.86
C SER A 39 22.21 4.71 14.79
N GLU A 40 21.52 4.90 15.91
CA GLU A 40 20.06 4.75 16.06
C GLU A 40 19.27 5.96 15.54
N ARG A 41 19.95 7.06 15.22
CA ARG A 41 19.30 8.26 14.69
C ARG A 41 18.75 8.01 13.29
N ILE A 42 17.56 8.55 13.08
CA ILE A 42 16.84 8.41 11.82
C ILE A 42 17.54 9.24 10.73
N ARG A 43 17.67 8.63 9.55
CA ARG A 43 18.18 9.27 8.32
C ARG A 43 17.05 9.41 7.31
N ILE A 44 16.83 10.63 6.81
CA ILE A 44 15.85 10.95 5.76
C ILE A 44 16.60 11.67 4.64
N ASP A 45 16.58 11.10 3.44
CA ASP A 45 17.26 11.64 2.26
C ASP A 45 18.73 12.02 2.51
N GLY A 46 19.44 11.17 3.28
CA GLY A 46 20.84 11.38 3.67
C GLY A 46 21.05 12.31 4.87
N ASN A 47 20.02 13.00 5.36
CA ASN A 47 20.10 13.91 6.51
C ASN A 47 19.77 13.19 7.82
N VAL A 48 20.59 13.39 8.86
CA VAL A 48 20.34 12.86 10.20
C VAL A 48 19.46 13.82 10.99
N ILE A 49 18.33 13.34 11.50
CA ILE A 49 17.39 14.13 12.31
C ILE A 49 17.57 13.84 13.82
N PRO A 50 17.12 14.71 14.74
CA PRO A 50 17.31 14.52 16.19
C PRO A 50 16.26 13.58 16.80
N TYR A 51 15.94 12.48 16.11
CA TYR A 51 14.94 11.51 16.55
C TYR A 51 15.44 10.07 16.36
N VAL A 52 15.00 9.18 17.24
CA VAL A 52 15.21 7.72 17.19
C VAL A 52 13.86 7.00 17.10
N ARG A 53 13.86 5.77 16.59
CA ARG A 53 12.68 4.89 16.62
C ARG A 53 12.67 4.10 17.91
N THR A 54 11.52 3.98 18.57
CA THR A 54 11.36 3.08 19.70
C THR A 54 10.81 1.72 19.24
N ASN A 55 10.86 0.73 20.13
CA ASN A 55 10.21 -0.57 19.92
C ASN A 55 8.71 -0.54 20.25
N GLU A 56 8.19 0.61 20.66
CA GLU A 56 6.77 0.80 20.96
C GLU A 56 6.00 1.19 19.70
N LEU A 57 4.76 0.72 19.59
CA LEU A 57 3.87 1.04 18.47
C LEU A 57 2.93 2.19 18.88
N ALA A 58 2.85 3.20 18.03
CA ALA A 58 1.90 4.28 18.12
C ALA A 58 0.91 4.24 16.96
N ALA A 59 -0.37 4.43 17.26
CA ALA A 59 -1.39 4.69 16.27
C ALA A 59 -1.45 6.19 15.96
N LEU A 60 -1.33 6.57 14.69
CA LEU A 60 -1.48 7.96 14.28
C LEU A 60 -2.95 8.39 14.45
N LYS A 61 -3.17 9.56 15.07
CA LYS A 61 -4.52 10.11 15.31
C LYS A 61 -5.31 10.28 14.01
N THR A 62 -4.64 10.68 12.93
CA THR A 62 -5.28 10.89 11.64
C THR A 62 -5.23 9.59 10.84
N SER A 63 -6.41 9.04 10.55
CA SER A 63 -6.53 7.92 9.62
C SER A 63 -6.07 8.34 8.21
N ARG A 64 -5.56 7.36 7.45
CA ARG A 64 -5.18 7.53 6.05
C ARG A 64 -6.07 6.66 5.20
N LEU A 65 -6.49 7.21 4.06
CA LEU A 65 -7.27 6.45 3.09
C LEU A 65 -6.41 5.32 2.51
N PHE A 66 -6.85 4.08 2.70
CA PHE A 66 -6.26 2.92 2.07
C PHE A 66 -7.18 2.42 0.97
N GLY A 67 -6.71 2.49 -0.28
CA GLY A 67 -7.53 2.27 -1.47
C GLY A 67 -7.86 3.59 -2.18
N GLU A 68 -8.97 3.61 -2.92
CA GLU A 68 -9.35 4.77 -3.73
C GLU A 68 -10.58 5.48 -3.18
N ALA A 69 -10.55 6.82 -3.20
CA ALA A 69 -11.66 7.65 -2.74
C ALA A 69 -12.84 7.71 -3.73
N SER A 70 -12.55 7.54 -5.03
CA SER A 70 -13.56 7.75 -6.06
C SER A 70 -14.56 6.60 -6.09
N PRO A 71 -15.89 6.86 -6.15
CA PRO A 71 -16.92 5.83 -6.32
C PRO A 71 -16.81 5.06 -7.64
N LEU A 72 -16.20 5.67 -8.65
CA LEU A 72 -15.89 5.05 -9.94
C LEU A 72 -14.39 5.17 -10.25
N SER A 73 -13.73 4.04 -10.51
CA SER A 73 -12.33 4.04 -10.93
C SER A 73 -12.03 2.96 -11.96
N LEU A 74 -11.31 3.36 -13.01
CA LEU A 74 -10.76 2.46 -14.02
C LEU A 74 -9.68 1.53 -13.44
N GLN A 75 -9.00 1.92 -12.35
CA GLN A 75 -7.99 1.09 -11.70
C GLN A 75 -8.60 -0.12 -10.98
N ARG A 76 -9.93 -0.13 -10.79
CA ARG A 76 -10.69 -1.25 -10.21
C ARG A 76 -11.29 -2.19 -11.25
N PHE A 77 -11.11 -1.90 -12.54
CA PHE A 77 -11.49 -2.80 -13.62
C PHE A 77 -10.38 -3.80 -13.91
N GLN A 78 -10.78 -5.05 -14.12
CA GLN A 78 -9.90 -6.13 -14.58
C GLN A 78 -10.54 -6.77 -15.81
N LEU A 79 -9.78 -6.81 -16.90
CA LEU A 79 -10.17 -7.49 -18.14
C LEU A 79 -9.23 -8.67 -18.36
N HIS A 80 -9.80 -9.84 -18.53
CA HIS A 80 -9.05 -11.05 -18.88
C HIS A 80 -9.66 -11.67 -20.13
N ILE A 81 -8.82 -11.92 -21.13
CA ILE A 81 -9.21 -12.50 -22.43
C ILE A 81 -8.41 -13.78 -22.63
N SER A 82 -9.10 -14.87 -22.93
CA SER A 82 -8.47 -16.14 -23.28
C SER A 82 -9.07 -16.70 -24.56
N ILE A 83 -8.25 -17.37 -25.36
CA ILE A 83 -8.62 -18.00 -26.63
C ILE A 83 -8.26 -19.48 -26.52
N GLY A 84 -9.25 -20.36 -26.52
CA GLY A 84 -9.06 -21.79 -26.57
C GLY A 84 -8.60 -22.23 -27.96
N GLN A 85 -7.85 -23.34 -28.03
CA GLN A 85 -7.57 -24.00 -29.30
C GLN A 85 -8.71 -24.97 -29.65
N ALA A 86 -9.09 -25.01 -30.93
CA ALA A 86 -9.93 -26.06 -31.49
C ALA A 86 -9.00 -27.06 -32.19
N PHE A 87 -9.10 -28.33 -31.81
CA PHE A 87 -8.36 -29.45 -32.41
C PHE A 87 -9.17 -30.06 -33.55
#